data_AF-A0A3D5EDC8-F1
#
_entry.id   AF-A0A3D5EDC8-F1
#
_cell.length_a   1.000
_cell.length_b   1.000
_cell.length_c   1.000
_cell.angle_alpha   90.00
_cell.angle_beta   90.00
_cell.angle_gamma   90.00
#
_symmetry.space_group_name_H-M   'P 1'
#
loop_
_entity.id
_entity.type
_entity.pdbx_description
1 polymer ?
#
loop_
_entity_poly.entity_id
_entity_poly.type
_entity_poly.pdbx_seq_one_letter_code
_entity_poly.pdbx_strand_id
1 'polypeptide(L)'
;MKDKFTSEFLANTDDARSGKLVDIQQRLDELQQNGMTATDIRAVLFNKMLDVYQVPSDHFLREIDTPDRIDDPNILLKLKQLGFTKKRRYQLH
;
A
#
# COMPACT_ATOMS: atom_id res chain seq x y z
N MET A 1 -1.46 45.59 14.40
CA MET A 1 -0.31 45.27 15.28
C MET A 1 -0.29 43.75 15.48
N LYS A 2 0.78 43.11 15.01
CA LYS A 2 1.37 41.81 15.43
C LYS A 2 0.70 40.51 14.99
N ASP A 3 1.14 40.09 13.79
CA ASP A 3 1.40 38.73 13.34
C ASP A 3 2.03 37.84 14.42
N LYS A 4 1.38 36.72 14.75
CA LYS A 4 1.95 35.60 15.52
C LYS A 4 1.20 34.28 15.33
N PHE A 5 1.03 33.80 14.09
CA PHE A 5 0.82 32.35 13.86
C PHE A 5 1.50 31.86 12.56
N THR A 6 2.47 32.61 12.06
CA THR A 6 3.35 32.24 10.96
C THR A 6 4.63 31.62 11.51
N SER A 7 4.60 30.39 12.06
CA SER A 7 5.85 29.72 12.49
C SER A 7 5.82 28.19 12.70
N GLU A 8 4.77 27.45 12.33
CA GLU A 8 4.80 25.98 12.51
C GLU A 8 4.49 25.14 11.25
N PHE A 9 4.18 25.76 10.12
CA PHE A 9 3.95 25.04 8.85
C PHE A 9 5.11 25.09 7.86
N LEU A 10 6.22 25.75 8.19
CA LEU A 10 7.32 26.04 7.26
C LEU A 10 8.65 25.35 7.57
N ALA A 11 8.70 24.43 8.55
CA ALA A 11 9.94 23.78 8.98
C ALA A 11 9.94 22.25 8.86
N ASN A 12 9.23 21.68 7.88
CA ASN A 12 9.35 20.25 7.56
C ASN A 12 9.24 19.92 6.06
N THR A 13 9.50 20.93 5.22
CA THR A 13 9.41 20.87 3.76
C THR A 13 10.81 20.94 3.14
N ASP A 14 11.81 20.24 3.69
CA ASP A 14 13.18 20.40 3.19
C ASP A 14 13.88 19.09 2.77
N ASP A 15 14.02 18.03 3.58
CA ASP A 15 15.08 17.06 3.22
C ASP A 15 14.88 15.61 3.73
N ALA A 16 13.89 14.84 3.20
CA ALA A 16 13.80 13.42 3.61
C ALA A 16 12.97 12.43 2.78
N ARG A 17 12.03 12.85 1.91
CA ARG A 17 11.04 11.91 1.33
C ARG A 17 11.22 11.55 -0.14
N SER A 18 12.24 12.10 -0.83
CA SER A 18 12.41 11.85 -2.26
C SER A 18 13.08 10.50 -2.56
N GLY A 19 14.12 10.11 -1.80
CA GLY A 19 14.89 8.88 -2.07
C GLY A 19 14.07 7.60 -2.03
N LYS A 20 13.25 7.41 -0.99
CA LYS A 20 12.43 6.18 -0.87
C LYS A 20 11.33 6.08 -1.93
N LEU A 21 10.76 7.21 -2.35
CA LEU A 21 9.75 7.24 -3.39
C LEU A 21 10.38 6.94 -4.76
N VAL A 22 11.56 7.49 -5.02
CA VAL A 22 12.37 7.20 -6.21
C VAL A 22 12.78 5.73 -6.26
N ASP A 23 13.27 5.15 -5.15
CA ASP A 23 13.59 3.73 -5.04
C ASP A 23 12.37 2.83 -5.34
N ILE A 24 11.19 3.20 -4.82
CA ILE A 24 9.95 2.47 -5.09
C ILE A 24 9.58 2.59 -6.57
N GLN A 25 9.72 3.78 -7.16
CA GLN A 25 9.42 4.03 -8.56
C GLN A 25 10.37 3.26 -9.47
N GLN A 26 11.66 3.25 -9.16
CA GLN A 26 12.67 2.50 -9.90
C GLN A 26 12.42 0.99 -9.85
N ARG A 27 12.03 0.44 -8.69
CA ARG A 27 11.66 -0.98 -8.58
C ARG A 27 10.39 -1.32 -9.35
N LEU A 28 9.43 -0.40 -9.42
CA LEU A 28 8.22 -0.59 -10.24
C LEU A 28 8.59 -0.59 -11.73
N ASP A 29 9.47 0.33 -12.15
CA ASP A 29 10.02 0.39 -13.51
C ASP A 29 10.81 -0.88 -13.86
N GLU A 30 11.68 -1.37 -12.97
CA GLU A 30 12.42 -2.62 -13.17
C GLU A 30 11.48 -3.83 -13.30
N LEU A 31 10.42 -3.90 -12.50
CA LEU A 31 9.41 -4.96 -12.62
C LEU A 31 8.67 -4.88 -13.97
N GLN A 32 8.35 -3.67 -14.43
CA GLN A 32 7.74 -3.45 -15.75
C GLN A 32 8.68 -3.82 -16.91
N GLN A 33 9.97 -3.50 -16.78
CA GLN A 33 10.99 -3.84 -17.77
C GLN A 33 11.27 -5.35 -17.85
N ASN A 34 11.02 -6.09 -16.78
CA ASN A 34 11.07 -7.56 -16.76
C ASN A 34 9.84 -8.24 -17.39
N GLY A 35 8.97 -7.47 -18.07
CA GLY A 35 7.78 -7.99 -18.73
C GLY A 35 6.57 -8.18 -17.82
N MET A 36 6.64 -7.73 -16.56
CA MET A 36 5.52 -7.76 -15.62
C MET A 36 4.63 -6.55 -15.88
N THR A 37 3.40 -6.74 -16.33
CA THR A 37 2.52 -5.61 -16.62
C THR A 37 2.14 -4.89 -15.32
N ALA A 38 1.72 -3.62 -15.41
CA ALA A 38 1.19 -2.90 -14.24
C ALA A 38 0.03 -3.68 -13.57
N THR A 39 -0.74 -4.43 -14.36
CA THR A 39 -1.79 -5.34 -13.88
C THR A 39 -1.24 -6.50 -13.08
N ASP A 40 -0.15 -7.13 -13.52
CA ASP A 40 0.52 -8.22 -12.79
C ASP A 40 1.09 -7.74 -11.45
N ILE A 41 1.74 -6.58 -11.44
CA ILE A 41 2.25 -5.96 -10.21
C ILE A 41 1.09 -5.69 -9.24
N ARG A 42 -0.03 -5.18 -9.75
CA ARG A 42 -1.23 -4.92 -8.95
C ARG A 42 -1.80 -6.21 -8.37
N ALA A 43 -1.85 -7.29 -9.17
CA ALA A 43 -2.33 -8.59 -8.72
C ALA A 43 -1.45 -9.19 -7.62
N VAL A 44 -0.12 -9.06 -7.75
CA VAL A 44 0.82 -9.49 -6.71
C VAL A 44 0.64 -8.68 -5.42
N LEU A 45 0.52 -7.35 -5.52
CA LEU A 45 0.30 -6.49 -4.36
C LEU A 45 -1.04 -6.77 -3.68
N PHE A 46 -2.10 -7.04 -4.44
CA PHE A 46 -3.41 -7.41 -3.92
C PHE A 46 -3.34 -8.75 -3.16
N ASN A 47 -2.75 -9.79 -3.75
CA ASN A 47 -2.55 -11.07 -3.07
C ASN A 47 -1.73 -10.92 -1.77
N LYS A 48 -0.68 -10.11 -1.81
CA LYS A 48 0.15 -9.83 -0.63
C LYS A 48 -0.60 -9.06 0.46
N MET A 49 -1.54 -8.20 0.08
CA MET A 49 -2.46 -7.59 1.04
C MET A 49 -3.37 -8.66 1.66
N LEU A 50 -3.97 -9.55 0.87
CA LEU A 50 -4.78 -10.65 1.39
C LEU A 50 -4.01 -11.52 2.38
N ASP A 51 -2.72 -11.79 2.14
CA ASP A 51 -1.82 -12.48 3.09
C ASP A 51 -1.66 -11.72 4.40
N VAL A 52 -1.51 -10.38 4.34
CA VAL A 52 -1.44 -9.53 5.53
C VAL A 52 -2.76 -9.58 6.32
N TYR A 53 -3.90 -9.77 5.66
CA TYR A 53 -5.19 -9.96 6.31
C TYR A 53 -5.52 -11.43 6.64
N GLN A 54 -4.54 -12.33 6.49
CA GLN A 54 -4.66 -13.75 6.82
C GLN A 54 -5.77 -14.48 6.02
N VAL A 55 -6.02 -14.02 4.80
CA VAL A 55 -6.98 -14.63 3.90
C VAL A 55 -6.38 -15.93 3.36
N PRO A 56 -7.05 -17.10 3.49
CA PRO A 56 -6.52 -18.36 3.03
C PRO A 56 -6.36 -18.40 1.49
N SER A 57 -5.49 -19.27 1.00
CA SER A 57 -5.20 -19.42 -0.43
C SER A 57 -6.40 -19.90 -1.24
N ASP A 58 -7.31 -20.64 -0.61
CA ASP A 58 -8.53 -21.20 -1.21
C ASP A 58 -9.74 -20.23 -1.13
N HIS A 59 -9.51 -18.97 -0.72
CA HIS A 59 -10.60 -18.03 -0.51
C HIS A 59 -11.02 -17.36 -1.83
N PHE A 60 -12.33 -17.23 -2.06
CA PHE A 60 -12.90 -16.59 -3.26
C PHE A 60 -12.33 -15.19 -3.55
N LEU A 61 -11.86 -14.46 -2.53
CA LEU A 61 -11.21 -13.15 -2.70
C LEU A 61 -9.89 -13.22 -3.51
N ARG A 62 -9.29 -14.39 -3.66
CA ARG A 62 -8.10 -14.62 -4.50
C ARG A 62 -8.44 -15.04 -5.92
N GLU A 63 -9.67 -15.49 -6.14
CA GLU A 63 -10.20 -15.90 -7.45
C GLU A 63 -10.91 -14.76 -8.18
N ILE A 64 -11.25 -13.67 -7.46
CA ILE A 64 -11.81 -12.47 -8.08
C ILE A 64 -10.75 -11.66 -8.83
N ASP A 65 -11.23 -10.87 -9.78
CA ASP A 65 -10.41 -9.94 -10.54
C ASP A 65 -9.68 -8.94 -9.62
N THR A 66 -8.46 -8.56 -10.02
CA THR A 66 -7.64 -7.65 -9.22
C THR A 66 -8.27 -6.25 -9.29
N PRO A 67 -8.66 -5.65 -8.15
CA PRO A 67 -9.31 -4.35 -8.15
C PRO A 67 -8.40 -3.28 -8.74
N ASP A 68 -8.98 -2.29 -9.44
CA ASP A 68 -8.20 -1.24 -10.08
C ASP A 68 -7.40 -0.39 -9.06
N ARG A 69 -7.93 -0.26 -7.84
CA ARG A 69 -7.27 0.40 -6.71
C ARG A 69 -7.19 -0.54 -5.51
N ILE A 70 -5.96 -0.80 -5.07
CA ILE A 70 -5.67 -1.66 -3.91
C ILE A 70 -5.89 -0.90 -2.59
N ASP A 71 -5.68 0.41 -2.63
CA ASP A 71 -5.89 1.36 -1.53
C ASP A 71 -7.37 1.70 -1.26
N ASP A 72 -8.30 1.10 -2.01
CA ASP A 72 -9.72 1.38 -1.85
C ASP A 72 -10.25 0.92 -0.47
N PRO A 73 -10.89 1.81 0.30
CA PRO A 73 -11.38 1.49 1.64
C PRO A 73 -12.48 0.42 1.64
N ASN A 74 -13.18 0.19 0.53
CA ASN A 74 -14.20 -0.86 0.42
C ASN A 74 -13.58 -2.26 0.50
N ILE A 75 -12.36 -2.46 0.01
CA ILE A 75 -11.65 -3.74 0.13
C ILE A 75 -11.41 -4.05 1.61
N LEU A 76 -10.95 -3.05 2.36
CA LEU A 76 -10.71 -3.17 3.80
C LEU A 76 -12.01 -3.41 4.58
N LEU A 77 -13.08 -2.73 4.19
CA LEU A 77 -14.40 -2.90 4.79
C LEU A 77 -14.94 -4.32 4.54
N LYS A 78 -14.80 -4.84 3.30
CA LYS A 78 -15.18 -6.21 2.93
C LYS A 78 -14.38 -7.25 3.69
N LEU A 79 -13.06 -7.08 3.80
CA LEU A 79 -12.21 -7.95 4.62
C LEU A 79 -12.67 -8.00 6.07
N LYS A 80 -13.01 -6.85 6.66
CA LYS A 80 -13.53 -6.75 8.02
C LYS A 80 -14.91 -7.42 8.17
N GLN A 81 -15.81 -7.24 7.21
CA GLN A 81 -17.13 -7.89 7.19
C GLN A 81 -17.02 -9.41 7.11
N LEU A 82 -16.01 -9.91 6.39
CA LEU A 82 -15.71 -11.34 6.29
C LEU A 82 -14.95 -11.89 7.51
N GLY A 83 -14.67 -11.06 8.52
CA GLY A 83 -13.99 -11.46 9.75
C GLY A 83 -12.45 -11.52 9.63
N PHE A 84 -11.88 -11.10 8.52
CA PHE A 84 -10.43 -11.04 8.36
C PHE A 84 -9.83 -9.89 9.15
N THR A 85 -8.70 -10.18 9.80
CA THR A 85 -7.98 -9.21 10.62
C THR A 85 -6.54 -9.09 10.16
N LYS A 86 -6.04 -7.86 10.17
CA LYS A 86 -4.66 -7.56 9.81
C LYS A 86 -3.73 -8.28 10.78
N LYS A 87 -2.85 -9.13 10.26
CA LYS A 87 -1.76 -9.77 11.01
C LYS A 87 -0.99 -8.67 11.73
N ARG A 88 -0.94 -8.74 13.06
CA ARG A 88 -0.06 -7.86 13.83
C ARG A 88 1.37 -8.19 13.40
N ARG A 89 2.04 -7.24 12.75
CA ARG A 89 3.49 -7.32 12.64
C ARG A 89 4.01 -7.13 14.05
N TYR A 90 4.46 -8.22 14.69
CA TYR A 90 5.31 -8.11 15.86
C TYR A 90 6.47 -7.21 15.44
N GLN A 91 6.61 -6.06 16.10
CA GLN A 91 7.77 -5.21 15.91
C GLN A 91 8.98 -6.07 16.27
N LEU A 92 9.88 -6.26 15.30
CA LEU A 92 11.21 -6.78 15.59
C LEU A 92 11.82 -5.82 16.62
N HIS A 93 12.00 -6.33 17.84
CA HIS A 93 12.66 -5.68 18.96
C HIS A 93 14.18 -5.66 18.74
#